data_AF-A0A453K9A5-F1
#
_entry.id   AF-A0A453K9A5-F1
#
_cell.length_a   1.000
_cell.length_b   1.000
_cell.length_c   1.000
_cell.angle_alpha   90.00
_cell.angle_beta   90.00
_cell.angle_gamma   90.00
#
_symmetry.space_group_name_H-M   'P 1'
#
loop_
_entity.id
_entity.type
_entity.pdbx_description
1 polymer ?
#
loop_
_entity_poly.entity_id
_entity_poly.type
_entity_poly.pdbx_seq_one_letter_code
_entity_poly.pdbx_strand_id
1 'polypeptide(L)'
;MKLDPRVEVIFQDSFCSEMREAALGLMKLLAQTAHEMFVDFEELVEKDTSKTNVHDGTVHPLTIRVINHVKFLFDYQSTLKLLFQEFETGSDTESQLAVVLTKIMQALQNNLDGKSNQYKDPALMSIFLANNIHYMVSSVRRSQAYTW
;
A
#
# COMPACT_ATOMS: atom_id res chain seq x y z
N MET A 1 18.54 0.44 -6.95
CA MET A 1 18.05 1.58 -7.74
C MET A 1 19.17 2.05 -8.66
N LYS A 2 18.87 2.40 -9.91
CA LYS A 2 19.88 2.86 -10.89
C LYS A 2 19.57 4.30 -11.30
N LEU A 3 20.60 5.12 -11.50
CA LEU A 3 20.44 6.45 -12.08
C LEU A 3 19.93 6.33 -13.52
N ASP A 4 19.21 7.35 -13.97
CA ASP A 4 18.86 7.48 -15.38
C ASP A 4 20.14 7.43 -16.23
N PRO A 5 20.20 6.62 -17.29
CA PRO A 5 21.40 6.48 -18.12
C PRO A 5 21.94 7.81 -18.66
N ARG A 6 21.07 8.82 -18.85
CA ARG A 6 21.49 10.17 -19.28
C ARG A 6 22.30 10.88 -18.21
N VAL A 7 21.94 10.69 -16.94
CA VAL A 7 22.68 11.26 -15.79
C VAL A 7 24.06 10.59 -15.70
N GLU A 8 24.11 9.26 -15.83
CA GLU A 8 25.38 8.52 -15.85
C GLU A 8 26.31 8.98 -16.97
N VAL A 9 25.78 9.22 -18.18
CA VAL A 9 26.56 9.69 -19.34
C VAL A 9 27.07 11.13 -19.13
N ILE A 10 26.22 12.05 -18.64
CA ILE A 10 26.62 13.44 -18.40
C ILE A 10 27.70 13.52 -17.34
N PHE A 11 27.59 12.70 -16.30
CA PHE A 11 28.50 12.71 -15.16
C PHE A 11 29.56 11.62 -15.24
N GLN A 12 29.91 11.07 -16.40
CA GLN A 12 30.82 9.91 -16.50
C GLN A 12 32.25 10.14 -15.97
N ASP A 13 32.68 11.39 -15.82
CA ASP A 13 34.03 11.72 -15.34
C ASP A 13 34.24 11.34 -13.86
N SER A 14 35.47 11.01 -13.52
CA SER A 14 35.99 10.80 -12.17
C SER A 14 35.69 11.97 -11.23
N PHE A 15 35.74 13.21 -11.72
CA PHE A 15 35.42 14.43 -10.94
C PHE A 15 33.95 14.51 -10.51
N CYS A 16 33.05 13.84 -11.23
CA CYS A 16 31.61 13.85 -10.93
C CYS A 16 31.18 12.64 -10.08
N SER A 17 32.11 11.80 -9.63
CA SER A 17 31.82 10.60 -8.87
C SER A 17 31.06 10.89 -7.58
N GLU A 18 31.46 11.93 -6.85
CA GLU A 18 30.77 12.34 -5.61
C GLU A 18 29.30 12.73 -5.86
N MET A 19 29.02 13.36 -7.00
CA MET A 19 27.66 13.77 -7.36
C MET A 19 26.78 12.58 -7.75
N ARG A 20 27.35 11.57 -8.43
CA ARG A 20 26.64 10.31 -8.73
C ARG A 20 26.32 9.54 -7.45
N GLU A 21 27.30 9.43 -6.54
CA GLU A 21 27.11 8.78 -5.24
C GLU A 21 26.06 9.52 -4.38
N ALA A 22 26.09 10.86 -4.36
CA ALA A 22 25.07 11.65 -3.66
C ALA A 22 23.67 11.42 -4.24
N ALA A 23 23.53 11.39 -5.57
CA ALA A 23 22.26 11.11 -6.23
C ALA A 23 21.75 9.70 -5.93
N LEU A 24 22.63 8.69 -5.95
CA LEU A 24 22.30 7.33 -5.51
C LEU A 24 21.87 7.28 -4.03
N GLY A 25 22.57 8.01 -3.15
CA GLY A 25 22.21 8.13 -1.74
C GLY A 25 20.82 8.72 -1.51
N LEU A 26 20.48 9.80 -2.21
CA LEU A 26 19.15 10.42 -2.14
C LEU A 26 18.05 9.49 -2.65
N MET A 27 18.33 8.74 -3.72
CA MET A 27 17.42 7.75 -4.27
C MET A 27 17.13 6.62 -3.27
N LYS A 28 18.16 6.10 -2.59
CA LYS A 28 17.99 5.11 -1.51
C LYS A 28 17.18 5.65 -0.35
N LEU A 29 17.47 6.88 0.10
CA LEU A 29 16.73 7.53 1.17
C LEU A 29 15.25 7.70 0.80
N LEU A 30 14.95 8.11 -0.44
CA LEU A 30 13.58 8.22 -0.93
C LEU A 30 12.85 6.87 -0.89
N ALA A 31 13.50 5.79 -1.32
CA ALA A 31 12.93 4.45 -1.26
C ALA A 31 12.65 4.00 0.18
N GLN A 32 13.58 4.28 1.10
CA GLN A 32 13.41 3.98 2.53
C GLN A 32 12.26 4.79 3.14
N THR A 33 12.21 6.11 2.93
CA THR A 33 11.13 6.95 3.43
C THR A 33 9.78 6.51 2.87
N ALA A 34 9.71 6.14 1.58
CA ALA A 34 8.49 5.59 1.00
C ALA A 34 8.05 4.31 1.71
N HIS A 35 8.99 3.37 1.96
CA HIS A 35 8.70 2.15 2.71
C HIS A 35 8.17 2.45 4.13
N GLU A 36 8.82 3.35 4.87
CA GLU A 36 8.38 3.77 6.20
C GLU A 36 6.96 4.36 6.18
N MET A 37 6.63 5.18 5.19
CA MET A 37 5.27 5.72 5.03
C MET A 37 4.21 4.62 4.84
N PHE A 38 4.54 3.50 4.21
CA PHE A 38 3.61 2.37 4.09
C PHE A 38 3.40 1.64 5.42
N VAL A 39 4.46 1.49 6.21
CA VAL A 39 4.37 0.91 7.56
C VAL A 39 3.50 1.81 8.46
N ASP A 40 3.73 3.13 8.41
CA ASP A 40 2.91 4.09 9.15
C ASP A 40 1.45 4.05 8.69
N PHE A 41 1.20 3.93 7.38
CA PHE A 41 -0.14 3.81 6.84
C PHE A 41 -0.84 2.53 7.30
N GLU A 42 -0.15 1.39 7.29
CA GLU A 42 -0.64 0.12 7.84
C GLU A 42 -1.06 0.29 9.30
N GLU A 43 -0.20 0.88 10.14
CA GLU A 43 -0.47 1.11 11.56
C GLU A 43 -1.67 2.04 11.77
N LEU A 44 -1.79 3.11 10.98
CA LEU A 44 -2.92 4.04 11.02
C LEU A 44 -4.24 3.36 10.66
N VAL A 45 -4.22 2.43 9.70
CA VAL A 45 -5.40 1.65 9.32
C VAL A 45 -5.78 0.66 10.41
N GLU A 46 -4.81 -0.07 10.96
CA GLU A 46 -5.05 -1.07 12.00
C GLU A 46 -5.60 -0.41 13.28
N LYS A 47 -5.06 0.74 13.66
CA LYS A 47 -5.41 1.47 14.89
C LYS A 47 -6.56 2.47 14.73
N ASP A 48 -7.27 2.49 13.60
CA ASP A 48 -8.39 3.41 13.42
C ASP A 48 -9.49 3.18 14.46
N THR A 49 -9.68 4.16 15.34
CA THR A 49 -10.70 4.17 16.40
C THR A 49 -11.89 5.08 16.06
N SER A 50 -12.01 5.49 14.78
CA SER A 50 -13.09 6.39 14.37
C SER A 50 -14.46 5.81 14.69
N LYS A 51 -15.29 6.60 15.39
CA LYS A 51 -16.64 6.23 15.86
C LYS A 51 -17.68 6.47 14.78
N THR A 52 -17.43 6.04 13.55
CA THR A 52 -18.45 6.13 12.52
C THR A 52 -19.50 5.06 12.79
N ASN A 53 -20.70 5.52 13.15
CA ASN A 53 -21.83 4.64 13.40
C ASN A 53 -22.39 4.14 12.08
N VAL A 54 -22.13 2.87 11.77
CA VAL A 54 -22.82 2.13 10.73
C VAL A 54 -23.76 1.18 11.44
N HIS A 55 -25.07 1.47 11.46
CA HIS A 55 -26.04 0.69 12.26
C HIS A 55 -26.68 -0.46 11.48
N ASP A 56 -26.58 -0.43 10.15
CA ASP A 56 -27.22 -1.37 9.22
C ASP A 56 -26.24 -2.40 8.64
N GLY A 57 -24.97 -2.38 9.07
CA GLY A 57 -23.94 -3.26 8.54
C GLY A 57 -23.48 -2.93 7.12
N THR A 58 -23.70 -1.71 6.60
CA THR A 58 -23.17 -1.30 5.29
C THR A 58 -21.64 -1.17 5.27
N VAL A 59 -21.09 -0.79 4.12
CA VAL A 59 -19.65 -0.54 3.94
C VAL A 59 -19.20 0.62 4.83
N HIS A 60 -18.17 0.38 5.64
CA HIS A 60 -17.60 1.38 6.53
C HIS A 60 -16.80 2.43 5.74
N PRO A 61 -16.86 3.73 6.11
CA PRO A 61 -16.10 4.77 5.42
C PRO A 61 -14.57 4.55 5.43
N LEU A 62 -14.05 3.89 6.46
CA LEU A 62 -12.65 3.45 6.51
C LEU A 62 -12.32 2.55 5.31
N THR A 63 -13.15 1.53 5.05
CA THR A 63 -12.99 0.61 3.92
C THR A 63 -12.93 1.36 2.61
N ILE A 64 -13.85 2.31 2.39
CA ILE A 64 -13.87 3.13 1.19
C ILE A 64 -12.58 3.95 1.05
N ARG A 65 -12.15 4.61 2.13
CA ARG A 65 -10.96 5.46 2.13
C ARG A 65 -9.68 4.67 1.84
N VAL A 66 -9.48 3.55 2.54
CA VAL A 66 -8.28 2.72 2.40
C VAL A 66 -8.22 2.10 1.01
N ILE A 67 -9.34 1.55 0.52
CA ILE A 67 -9.38 0.95 -0.82
C ILE A 67 -9.19 2.00 -1.91
N ASN A 68 -9.71 3.22 -1.75
CA ASN A 68 -9.42 4.30 -2.69
C ASN A 68 -7.93 4.67 -2.70
N HIS A 69 -7.27 4.74 -1.53
CA HIS A 69 -5.82 4.93 -1.49
C HIS A 69 -5.08 3.81 -2.19
N VAL A 70 -5.43 2.55 -1.93
CA VAL A 70 -4.83 1.40 -2.62
C VAL A 70 -5.01 1.48 -4.13
N LYS A 71 -6.19 1.89 -4.61
CA LYS A 71 -6.43 2.12 -6.05
C LYS A 71 -5.49 3.18 -6.62
N PHE A 72 -5.28 4.30 -5.92
CA PHE A 72 -4.32 5.32 -6.36
C PHE A 72 -2.88 4.79 -6.40
N LEU A 73 -2.49 3.89 -5.50
CA LEU A 73 -1.16 3.28 -5.54
C LEU A 73 -0.94 2.43 -6.79
N PHE A 74 -2.00 1.80 -7.33
CA PHE A 74 -1.90 1.04 -8.58
C PHE A 74 -1.55 1.92 -9.78
N ASP A 75 -1.97 3.20 -9.79
CA ASP A 75 -1.58 4.14 -10.85
C ASP A 75 -0.06 4.38 -10.90
N TYR A 76 0.62 4.18 -9.76
CA TYR A 76 2.07 4.32 -9.61
C TYR A 76 2.81 2.99 -9.49
N GLN A 77 2.18 1.86 -9.86
CA GLN A 77 2.73 0.52 -9.66
C GLN A 77 4.16 0.35 -10.21
N SER A 78 4.44 0.88 -11.41
CA SER A 78 5.77 0.78 -12.03
C SER A 78 6.84 1.53 -11.22
N THR A 79 6.53 2.73 -10.75
CA THR A 79 7.43 3.54 -9.91
C THR A 79 7.64 2.88 -8.55
N LEU A 80 6.57 2.38 -7.94
CA LEU A 80 6.66 1.68 -6.66
C LEU A 80 7.51 0.41 -6.78
N LYS A 81 7.34 -0.39 -7.84
CA LYS A 81 8.20 -1.55 -8.09
C LYS A 81 9.69 -1.18 -8.17
N LEU A 82 10.02 -0.06 -8.82
CA LEU A 82 11.41 0.42 -8.88
C LEU A 82 11.95 0.86 -7.52
N LEU A 83 11.15 1.55 -6.72
CA LEU A 83 11.52 1.96 -5.36
C LEU A 83 11.70 0.72 -4.45
N PHE A 84 10.84 -0.28 -4.60
CA PHE A 84 10.86 -1.48 -3.77
C PHE A 84 11.89 -2.53 -4.19
N GLN A 85 12.44 -2.44 -5.40
CA GLN A 85 13.43 -3.38 -5.92
C GLN A 85 14.69 -3.48 -5.04
N GLU A 86 15.05 -2.43 -4.29
CA GLU A 86 16.19 -2.49 -3.37
C GLU A 86 15.95 -3.35 -2.13
N PHE A 87 14.69 -3.59 -1.78
CA PHE A 87 14.29 -4.42 -0.65
C PHE A 87 13.98 -5.87 -1.06
N GLU A 88 14.02 -6.18 -2.36
CA GLU A 88 13.85 -7.54 -2.87
C GLU A 88 15.14 -8.33 -2.62
N THR A 89 15.07 -9.33 -1.75
CA THR A 89 16.21 -10.18 -1.37
C THR A 89 16.52 -11.24 -2.42
N GLY A 90 16.63 -10.89 -3.70
CA GLY A 90 17.18 -11.72 -4.78
C GLY A 90 16.58 -13.12 -5.02
N SER A 91 15.62 -13.59 -4.22
CA SER A 91 14.89 -14.84 -4.39
C SER A 91 13.54 -14.56 -5.05
N ASP A 92 13.03 -15.51 -5.84
CA ASP A 92 11.73 -15.52 -6.54
C ASP A 92 10.48 -15.38 -5.62
N THR A 93 10.67 -14.95 -4.39
CA THR A 93 9.64 -14.65 -3.39
C THR A 93 9.01 -13.30 -3.67
N GLU A 94 7.72 -13.33 -3.98
CA GLU A 94 6.70 -12.29 -3.83
C GLU A 94 7.20 -10.83 -3.78
N SER A 95 6.88 -10.05 -4.82
CA SER A 95 7.27 -8.63 -4.90
C SER A 95 6.98 -7.89 -3.59
N GLN A 96 7.95 -7.11 -3.09
CA GLN A 96 7.80 -6.36 -1.84
C GLN A 96 6.57 -5.43 -1.83
N LEU A 97 6.21 -4.90 -3.01
CA LEU A 97 4.97 -4.14 -3.18
C LEU A 97 3.72 -4.99 -2.89
N ALA A 98 3.70 -6.26 -3.31
CA ALA A 98 2.61 -7.19 -3.00
C ALA A 98 2.54 -7.48 -1.50
N VAL A 99 3.69 -7.69 -0.84
CA VAL A 99 3.76 -7.88 0.62
C VAL A 99 3.17 -6.69 1.36
N VAL A 100 3.58 -5.47 1.01
CA VAL A 100 3.06 -4.23 1.63
C VAL A 100 1.55 -4.07 1.41
N LEU A 101 1.06 -4.30 0.18
CA LEU A 101 -0.37 -4.20 -0.12
C LEU A 101 -1.19 -5.25 0.65
N THR A 102 -0.67 -6.48 0.77
CA THR A 102 -1.29 -7.54 1.56
C THR A 102 -1.39 -7.15 3.03
N LYS A 103 -0.35 -6.56 3.61
CA LYS A 103 -0.37 -6.07 5.00
C LYS A 103 -1.42 -4.99 5.23
N ILE A 104 -1.54 -4.02 4.33
CA ILE A 104 -2.60 -2.98 4.41
C ILE A 104 -4.00 -3.62 4.37
N MET A 105 -4.21 -4.61 3.49
CA MET A 105 -5.49 -5.33 3.41
C MET A 105 -5.77 -6.13 4.69
N GLN A 106 -4.74 -6.72 5.30
CA GLN A 106 -4.87 -7.44 6.56
C GLN A 106 -5.17 -6.50 7.73
N ALA A 107 -4.47 -5.37 7.83
CA ALA A 107 -4.71 -4.32 8.81
C ALA A 107 -6.16 -3.81 8.75
N LEU A 108 -6.68 -3.58 7.53
CA LEU A 108 -8.07 -3.19 7.34
C LEU A 108 -9.05 -4.29 7.80
N GLN A 109 -8.78 -5.55 7.48
CA GLN A 109 -9.62 -6.68 7.93
C GLN A 109 -9.62 -6.81 9.45
N ASN A 110 -8.45 -6.80 10.10
CA ASN A 110 -8.32 -6.86 11.56
C ASN A 110 -9.11 -5.73 12.23
N ASN A 111 -8.99 -4.51 11.70
CA ASN A 111 -9.70 -3.36 12.22
C ASN A 111 -11.23 -3.50 12.07
N LEU A 112 -11.70 -3.98 10.90
CA LEU A 112 -13.13 -4.23 10.66
C LEU A 112 -13.68 -5.33 11.56
N ASP A 113 -12.92 -6.40 11.80
CA ASP A 113 -13.28 -7.44 12.76
C ASP A 113 -13.45 -6.85 14.17
N GLY A 114 -12.49 -6.01 14.60
CA GLY A 114 -12.58 -5.28 15.86
C GLY A 114 -13.82 -4.38 15.94
N LYS A 115 -14.17 -3.67 14.87
CA LYS A 115 -15.38 -2.83 14.80
C LYS A 115 -16.66 -3.65 14.74
N SER A 116 -16.64 -4.84 14.13
CA SER A 116 -17.82 -5.72 14.04
C SER A 116 -18.29 -6.20 15.42
N ASN A 117 -17.37 -6.35 16.39
CA ASN A 117 -17.71 -6.74 17.76
C ASN A 117 -18.59 -5.71 18.51
N GLN A 118 -18.85 -4.54 17.93
CA GLN A 118 -19.76 -3.54 18.49
C GLN A 118 -21.24 -3.86 18.21
N TYR A 119 -21.54 -4.72 17.23
CA TYR A 119 -22.92 -5.17 16.99
C TYR A 119 -23.31 -6.24 18.01
N LYS A 120 -24.54 -6.15 18.52
CA LYS A 120 -25.10 -7.14 19.45
C LYS A 120 -25.61 -8.40 18.74
N ASP A 121 -26.04 -8.27 17.50
CA ASP A 121 -26.59 -9.35 16.69
C ASP A 121 -25.47 -10.00 15.85
N PRO A 122 -25.16 -11.30 16.05
CA PRO A 122 -24.17 -12.03 15.27
C PRO A 122 -24.44 -12.05 13.76
N ALA A 123 -25.72 -12.01 13.34
CA ALA A 123 -26.08 -11.95 11.93
C ALA A 123 -25.63 -10.62 11.33
N LEU A 124 -25.83 -9.52 12.06
CA LEU A 124 -25.43 -8.18 11.63
C LEU A 124 -23.91 -8.00 11.61
N MET A 125 -23.18 -8.61 12.56
CA MET A 125 -21.70 -8.69 12.51
C MET A 125 -21.23 -9.33 11.20
N SER A 126 -21.85 -10.46 10.85
CA SER A 126 -21.51 -11.22 9.66
C SER A 126 -21.84 -10.46 8.36
N ILE A 127 -23.00 -9.78 8.31
CA ILE A 127 -23.39 -8.93 7.19
C ILE A 127 -22.40 -7.78 7.00
N PHE A 128 -22.01 -7.12 8.10
CA PHE A 128 -21.04 -6.03 8.06
C PHE A 128 -19.70 -6.49 7.47
N LEU A 129 -19.14 -7.59 7.97
CA LEU A 129 -17.88 -8.13 7.45
C LEU A 129 -18.01 -8.54 5.98
N ALA A 130 -19.09 -9.24 5.62
CA ALA A 130 -19.33 -9.65 4.23
C ALA A 130 -19.41 -8.45 3.28
N ASN A 131 -20.14 -7.39 3.65
CA ASN A 131 -20.28 -6.19 2.82
C ASN A 131 -18.93 -5.48 2.61
N ASN A 132 -18.13 -5.36 3.67
CA ASN A 132 -16.84 -4.68 3.59
C ASN A 132 -15.81 -5.51 2.80
N ILE A 133 -15.68 -6.81 3.07
CA ILE A 133 -14.79 -7.70 2.32
C ILE A 133 -15.21 -7.76 0.84
N HIS A 134 -16.52 -7.86 0.57
CA HIS A 134 -17.03 -7.82 -0.79
C HIS A 134 -16.67 -6.52 -1.51
N TYR A 135 -16.79 -5.38 -0.81
CA TYR A 135 -16.39 -4.08 -1.36
C TYR A 135 -14.89 -4.03 -1.69
N MET A 136 -14.03 -4.52 -0.79
CA MET A 136 -12.58 -4.59 -0.99
C MET A 136 -12.25 -5.40 -2.25
N VAL A 137 -12.73 -6.63 -2.34
CA VAL A 137 -12.47 -7.53 -3.47
C VAL A 137 -13.02 -6.96 -4.78
N SER A 138 -14.26 -6.45 -4.77
CA SER A 138 -14.92 -5.92 -5.96
C SER A 138 -14.29 -4.63 -6.47
N SER A 139 -13.67 -3.85 -5.58
CA SER A 139 -12.96 -2.62 -5.96
C SER A 139 -11.59 -2.93 -6.56
N VAL A 140 -10.84 -3.86 -5.98
CA VAL A 140 -9.52 -4.29 -6.49
C VAL A 140 -9.64 -5.01 -7.84
N ARG A 141 -10.64 -5.90 -7.99
CA ARG A 141 -10.91 -6.55 -9.29
C ARG A 141 -11.24 -5.54 -10.37
N ARG A 142 -12.00 -4.50 -10.06
CA ARG A 142 -12.35 -3.45 -11.02
C ARG A 142 -11.15 -2.59 -11.40
N SER A 143 -10.21 -2.31 -10.49
CA SER A 143 -8.98 -1.59 -10.87
C SER A 143 -8.05 -2.42 -11.76
N GLN A 144 -8.07 -3.75 -11.64
CA GLN A 144 -7.35 -4.65 -12.57
C GLN A 144 -8.10 -4.86 -13.91
N ALA A 145 -9.40 -4.60 -13.96
CA ALA A 145 -10.20 -4.76 -15.17
C ALA A 145 -9.99 -3.65 -16.22
N TYR A 146 -9.23 -2.59 -15.89
CA TYR A 146 -8.87 -1.52 -16.84
C TYR A 146 -7.49 -1.70 -17.49
N THR A 147 -6.84 -2.86 -17.32
CA THR A 147 -5.50 -3.14 -17.87
C THR A 147 -5.44 -4.28 -18.90
N TRP A 148 -6.48 -4.48 -19.72
CA TRP A 148 -6.41 -5.30 -20.94
C TRP A 148 -7.03 -4.60 -22.14
#